data_AF-A0A753EGJ4-F1
#
_entry.id   AF-A0A753EGJ4-F1
#
_cell.length_a   1.000
_cell.length_b   1.000
_cell.length_c   1.000
_cell.angle_alpha   90.00
_cell.angle_beta   90.00
_cell.angle_gamma   90.00
#
_symmetry.space_group_name_H-M   'P 1'
#
loop_
_entity.id
_entity.type
_entity.pdbx_description
1 polymer ?
#
loop_
_entity_poly.entity_id
_entity_poly.type
_entity_poly.pdbx_seq_one_letter_code
_entity_poly.pdbx_strand_id
1 'polypeptide(L)'
;MKKGLLTLLLISGVAQAKNLGTWGEMYPIAEQDMLTTIQTRLKAMEASGEMAREQEAFKQRVIENTLRPRPVEGLTLAQENTTHYIDPSLTVSEDLKDHQGRVFAHKGQVINPLDTVPFTDTLYFIDA
;
A
#
# COMPACT_ATOMS: atom_id res chain seq x y z
N MET A 1 -59.68 -62.22 -18.94
CA MET A 1 -58.36 -61.54 -19.11
C MET A 1 -58.45 -60.01 -19.23
N LYS A 2 -59.49 -59.33 -18.70
CA LYS A 2 -59.61 -57.86 -18.77
C LYS A 2 -59.67 -57.14 -17.42
N LYS A 3 -59.80 -57.87 -16.31
CA LYS A 3 -59.88 -57.28 -14.96
C LYS A 3 -58.51 -56.94 -14.36
N GLY A 4 -57.43 -57.57 -14.83
CA GLY A 4 -56.06 -57.27 -14.37
C GLY A 4 -55.48 -55.95 -14.90
N LEU A 5 -56.03 -55.45 -16.02
CA LEU A 5 -55.58 -54.19 -16.63
C LEU A 5 -56.06 -52.96 -15.85
N LEU A 6 -57.22 -53.05 -15.20
CA LEU A 6 -57.79 -51.95 -14.41
C LEU A 6 -57.07 -51.78 -13.06
N THR A 7 -56.60 -52.87 -12.47
CA THR A 7 -55.79 -52.84 -11.24
C THR A 7 -54.39 -52.27 -11.47
N LEU A 8 -53.83 -52.39 -12.68
CA LEU A 8 -52.51 -51.86 -12.99
C LEU A 8 -52.52 -50.33 -13.21
N LEU A 9 -53.65 -49.76 -13.66
CA LEU A 9 -53.77 -48.32 -13.92
C LEU A 9 -53.95 -47.49 -12.63
N LEU A 10 -54.46 -48.09 -11.55
CA LEU A 10 -54.67 -47.43 -10.26
C LEU A 10 -53.39 -47.28 -9.40
N ILE A 11 -52.27 -47.88 -9.83
CA ILE A 11 -50.98 -47.82 -9.12
C ILE A 11 -50.13 -46.62 -9.60
N SER A 12 -50.53 -45.99 -10.71
CA SER A 12 -49.81 -44.86 -11.29
C SER A 12 -50.26 -43.54 -10.67
N GLY A 13 -49.58 -43.13 -9.60
CA GLY A 13 -49.25 -41.73 -9.40
C GLY A 13 -49.77 -41.10 -8.12
N VAL A 14 -48.87 -40.97 -7.13
CA VAL A 14 -48.58 -39.67 -6.51
C VAL A 14 -47.10 -39.66 -6.08
N ALA A 15 -46.20 -39.21 -6.97
CA ALA A 15 -44.84 -38.88 -6.58
C ALA A 15 -44.88 -37.52 -5.84
N GLN A 16 -44.98 -37.56 -4.51
CA GLN A 16 -44.92 -36.37 -3.66
C GLN A 16 -43.45 -35.94 -3.53
N ALA A 17 -43.00 -35.02 -4.40
CA ALA A 17 -41.72 -34.35 -4.22
C ALA A 17 -41.85 -33.31 -3.11
N LYS A 18 -41.42 -33.66 -1.90
CA LYS A 18 -41.37 -32.72 -0.77
C LYS A 18 -40.13 -31.84 -0.91
N ASN A 19 -40.29 -30.55 -1.18
CA ASN A 19 -39.20 -29.58 -1.13
C ASN A 19 -38.79 -29.41 0.34
N LEU A 20 -37.67 -30.02 0.74
CA LEU A 20 -37.21 -30.01 2.12
C LEU A 20 -36.64 -28.65 2.55
N GLY A 21 -36.51 -27.69 1.64
CA GLY A 21 -35.90 -26.39 1.90
C GLY A 21 -34.42 -26.51 2.29
N THR A 22 -33.62 -25.52 1.93
CA THR A 22 -32.26 -25.38 2.44
C THR A 22 -32.29 -24.43 3.64
N TRP A 23 -32.72 -24.93 4.80
CA TRP A 23 -32.55 -24.21 6.06
C TRP A 23 -31.24 -24.68 6.70
N GLY A 24 -30.13 -24.08 6.27
CA GLY A 24 -28.92 -24.05 7.07
C GLY A 24 -28.96 -22.83 7.97
N GLU A 25 -28.58 -22.97 9.25
CA GLU A 25 -28.36 -21.82 10.11
C GLU A 25 -27.27 -20.93 9.49
N MET A 26 -27.63 -19.72 9.07
CA MET A 26 -26.65 -18.73 8.66
C MET A 26 -26.13 -18.02 9.89
N TYR A 27 -24.91 -18.35 10.30
CA TYR A 27 -24.20 -17.63 11.34
C TYR A 27 -23.68 -16.30 10.77
N PRO A 28 -23.87 -15.16 11.47
CA PRO A 28 -23.25 -13.92 11.05
C PRO A 28 -21.72 -14.06 11.14
N ILE A 29 -21.01 -13.66 10.10
CA ILE A 29 -19.55 -13.53 10.14
C ILE A 29 -19.25 -12.29 10.99
N ALA A 30 -19.05 -12.49 12.30
CA ALA A 30 -18.52 -11.46 13.17
C ALA A 30 -17.00 -11.50 13.09
N GLU A 31 -16.42 -10.69 12.21
CA GLU A 31 -14.97 -10.51 12.17
C GLU A 31 -14.50 -9.99 13.53
N GLN A 32 -13.43 -10.60 14.06
CA GLN A 32 -12.86 -10.18 15.32
C GLN A 32 -12.35 -8.74 15.18
N ASP A 33 -12.67 -7.87 16.15
CA ASP A 33 -12.21 -6.49 16.15
C ASP A 33 -10.68 -6.44 16.01
N MET A 34 -10.21 -5.75 14.97
CA MET A 34 -8.79 -5.62 14.64
C MET A 34 -7.98 -5.02 15.79
N LEU A 35 -8.53 -4.05 16.54
CA LEU A 35 -7.84 -3.46 17.68
C LEU A 35 -7.65 -4.48 18.80
N THR A 36 -8.67 -5.29 19.10
CA THR A 36 -8.58 -6.34 20.12
C THR A 36 -7.56 -7.42 19.73
N THR A 37 -7.49 -7.74 18.44
CA THR A 37 -6.54 -8.71 17.89
C THR A 37 -5.11 -8.19 18.01
N ILE A 38 -4.86 -6.93 17.62
CA ILE A 38 -3.55 -6.28 17.75
C ILE A 38 -3.12 -6.24 19.22
N GLN A 39 -3.99 -5.81 20.13
CA GLN A 39 -3.68 -5.74 21.57
C GLN A 39 -3.34 -7.11 22.16
N THR A 40 -4.08 -8.14 21.78
CA THR A 40 -3.83 -9.51 22.27
C THR A 40 -2.46 -10.01 21.83
N ARG A 41 -2.09 -9.77 20.56
CA ARG A 41 -0.77 -10.12 20.04
C ARG A 41 0.35 -9.34 20.74
N LEU A 42 0.19 -8.03 20.92
CA LEU A 42 1.17 -7.21 21.62
C LEU A 42 1.41 -7.69 23.07
N LYS A 43 0.34 -8.02 23.81
CA LYS A 43 0.46 -8.57 25.17
C LYS A 43 1.16 -9.94 25.19
N ALA A 44 0.87 -10.80 24.21
CA ALA A 44 1.54 -12.09 24.09
C ALA A 44 3.05 -11.92 23.82
N MET A 45 3.43 -10.98 22.94
CA MET A 45 4.82 -10.65 22.63
C MET A 45 5.56 -10.01 23.82
N GLU A 46 4.86 -9.23 24.65
CA GLU A 46 5.39 -8.66 25.87
C GLU A 46 5.66 -9.77 26.90
N ALA A 47 4.69 -10.65 27.14
CA ALA A 47 4.81 -11.76 28.07
C ALA A 47 5.90 -12.78 27.66
N SER A 48 6.11 -12.99 26.35
CA SER A 48 7.17 -13.85 25.82
C SER A 48 8.56 -13.19 25.78
N GLY A 49 8.64 -11.88 26.08
CA GLY A 49 9.86 -11.09 25.94
C GLY A 49 10.33 -10.91 24.50
N GLU A 50 9.53 -11.29 23.51
CA GLU A 50 9.79 -11.09 22.08
C GLU A 50 9.81 -9.59 21.74
N MET A 51 8.92 -8.81 22.35
CA MET A 51 8.86 -7.36 22.16
C MET A 51 10.18 -6.67 22.52
N ALA A 52 10.81 -7.06 23.63
CA ALA A 52 12.09 -6.50 24.05
C ALA A 52 13.23 -6.89 23.09
N ARG A 53 13.21 -8.13 22.59
CA ARG A 53 14.20 -8.63 21.61
C ARG A 53 14.10 -7.88 20.28
N GLU A 54 12.90 -7.68 19.75
CA GLU A 54 12.67 -6.92 18.52
C GLU A 54 13.07 -5.46 18.66
N GLN A 55 12.76 -4.82 19.80
CA GLN A 55 13.21 -3.45 20.08
C GLN A 55 14.73 -3.34 20.08
N GLU A 56 15.44 -4.28 20.71
CA GLU A 56 16.90 -4.23 20.75
C GLU A 56 17.53 -4.49 19.37
N ALA A 57 17.00 -5.46 18.62
CA ALA A 57 17.41 -5.70 17.24
C ALA A 57 17.17 -4.48 16.34
N PHE A 58 16.05 -3.78 16.54
CA PHE A 58 15.75 -2.54 15.84
C PHE A 58 16.75 -1.43 16.17
N LYS A 59 17.04 -1.19 17.46
CA LYS A 59 18.06 -0.22 17.87
C LYS A 59 19.42 -0.51 17.24
N GLN A 60 19.85 -1.77 17.31
CA GLN A 60 21.13 -2.18 16.75
C GLN A 60 21.20 -1.90 15.24
N ARG A 61 20.12 -2.23 14.51
CA ARG A 61 20.01 -1.95 13.08
C ARG A 61 20.05 -0.45 12.76
N VAL A 62 19.40 0.37 13.56
CA VAL A 62 19.43 1.84 13.40
C VAL A 62 20.85 2.37 13.63
N ILE A 63 21.50 1.96 14.72
CA ILE A 63 22.88 2.36 15.02
C ILE A 63 23.82 1.98 13.87
N GLU A 64 23.73 0.73 13.38
CA GLU A 64 24.55 0.25 12.27
C GLU A 64 24.34 1.05 10.99
N ASN A 65 23.09 1.33 10.61
CA ASN A 65 22.79 2.08 9.39
C ASN A 65 23.10 3.57 9.51
N THR A 66 23.06 4.14 10.72
CA THR A 66 23.46 5.54 10.94
C THR A 66 24.97 5.69 10.91
N LEU A 67 25.73 4.78 11.55
CA LEU A 67 27.19 4.85 11.58
C LEU A 67 27.85 4.34 10.28
N ARG A 68 27.14 3.50 9.53
CA ARG A 68 27.59 2.93 8.26
C ARG A 68 26.42 2.93 7.27
N PRO A 69 26.05 4.11 6.76
CA PRO A 69 25.02 4.19 5.74
C PRO A 69 25.45 3.37 4.53
N ARG A 70 24.47 2.74 3.87
CA ARG A 70 24.72 2.06 2.61
C ARG A 70 25.22 3.09 1.60
N PRO A 71 26.34 2.83 0.90
CA PRO A 71 26.80 3.70 -0.16
C PRO A 71 25.70 3.89 -1.22
N VAL A 72 25.55 5.13 -1.70
CA VAL A 72 24.65 5.43 -2.82
C VAL A 72 25.22 4.81 -4.08
N GLU A 73 24.42 4.00 -4.77
CA GLU A 73 24.86 3.34 -6.00
C GLU A 73 25.31 4.36 -7.05
N GLY A 74 26.51 4.13 -7.62
CA GLY A 74 27.10 5.01 -8.62
C GLY A 74 27.90 6.20 -8.06
N LEU A 75 27.87 6.46 -6.75
CA LEU A 75 28.75 7.45 -6.13
C LEU A 75 30.04 6.79 -5.64
N THR A 76 31.18 7.39 -5.98
CA THR A 76 32.51 7.00 -5.53
C THR A 76 33.18 8.16 -4.81
N LEU A 77 34.21 7.86 -4.02
CA LEU A 77 35.05 8.89 -3.39
C LEU A 77 35.65 9.81 -4.46
N ALA A 78 35.42 11.11 -4.30
CA ALA A 78 36.00 12.14 -5.16
C ALA A 78 37.52 12.18 -4.96
N GLN A 79 38.28 12.05 -6.05
CA GLN A 79 39.75 12.13 -6.03
C GLN A 79 40.25 13.55 -6.32
N GLU A 80 39.43 14.35 -7.01
CA GLU A 80 39.74 15.71 -7.44
C GLU A 80 38.50 16.60 -7.28
N ASN A 81 38.72 17.91 -7.16
CA ASN A 81 37.63 18.88 -7.10
C ASN A 81 37.03 19.07 -8.49
N THR A 82 35.73 18.86 -8.64
CA THR A 82 35.00 19.12 -9.89
C THR A 82 33.93 20.20 -9.69
N THR A 83 33.58 20.89 -10.78
CA THR A 83 32.48 21.85 -10.81
C THR A 83 31.54 21.48 -11.94
N HIS A 84 30.24 21.40 -11.62
CA HIS A 84 29.20 21.07 -12.57
C HIS A 84 28.19 22.21 -12.63
N TYR A 85 27.98 22.76 -13.81
CA TYR A 85 26.92 23.72 -14.06
C TYR A 85 25.68 22.96 -14.52
N ILE A 86 24.52 23.35 -14.00
CA ILE A 86 23.23 22.78 -14.39
C ILE A 86 22.36 23.88 -14.99
N ASP A 87 21.53 23.52 -15.96
CA ASP A 87 20.42 24.35 -16.41
C ASP A 87 19.14 23.83 -15.73
N PRO A 88 18.56 24.58 -14.77
CA PRO A 88 17.36 24.16 -14.06
C PRO A 88 16.07 24.48 -14.83
N SER A 89 16.16 24.84 -16.12
CA SER A 89 14.99 25.03 -16.98
C SER A 89 14.17 23.74 -17.08
N LEU A 90 12.86 23.85 -16.84
CA LEU A 90 11.92 22.73 -16.91
C LEU A 90 10.81 23.01 -17.92
N THR A 91 10.37 21.96 -18.60
CA THR A 91 9.21 22.03 -19.51
C THR A 91 7.94 21.67 -18.74
N VAL A 92 6.97 22.56 -18.76
CA VAL A 92 5.67 22.41 -18.11
C VAL A 92 4.88 21.26 -18.76
N SER A 93 4.49 20.26 -17.97
CA SER A 93 3.82 19.05 -18.46
C SER A 93 2.33 19.24 -18.79
N GLU A 94 1.68 20.18 -18.12
CA GLU A 94 0.26 20.50 -18.24
C GLU A 94 -0.04 21.96 -17.89
N ASP A 95 -1.19 22.49 -18.27
CA ASP A 95 -1.57 23.86 -17.94
C ASP A 95 -1.72 24.03 -16.42
N LEU A 96 -0.83 24.83 -15.81
CA LEU A 96 -0.87 25.12 -14.38
C LEU A 96 -1.79 26.29 -14.09
N LYS A 97 -2.67 26.10 -13.10
CA LYS A 97 -3.71 27.07 -12.72
C LYS A 97 -3.59 27.47 -11.26
N ASP A 98 -3.87 28.73 -10.99
CA ASP A 98 -4.02 29.22 -9.62
C ASP A 98 -5.34 28.75 -8.98
N HIS A 99 -5.54 29.10 -7.70
CA HIS A 99 -6.77 28.76 -6.97
C HIS A 99 -8.04 29.45 -7.53
N GLN A 100 -7.88 30.42 -8.44
CA GLN A 100 -8.95 31.17 -9.11
C GLN A 100 -9.21 30.62 -10.52
N GLY A 101 -8.47 29.59 -10.94
CA GLY A 101 -8.58 28.95 -12.26
C GLY A 101 -7.84 29.68 -13.39
N ARG A 102 -7.03 30.70 -13.09
CA ARG A 102 -6.23 31.41 -14.10
C ARG A 102 -5.00 30.59 -14.44
N VAL A 103 -4.77 30.37 -15.73
CA VAL A 103 -3.58 29.67 -16.23
C VAL A 103 -2.40 30.62 -16.13
N PHE A 104 -1.35 30.23 -15.39
CA PHE A 104 -0.11 31.02 -15.27
C PHE A 104 1.09 30.37 -15.96
N ALA A 105 0.99 29.08 -16.31
CA ALA A 105 1.97 28.39 -17.12
C ALA A 105 1.27 27.40 -18.06
N HIS A 106 1.65 27.42 -19.34
CA HIS A 106 1.04 26.57 -20.36
C HIS A 106 1.83 25.28 -20.55
N LYS A 107 1.13 24.20 -20.91
CA LYS A 107 1.75 22.95 -21.34
C LYS A 107 2.76 23.20 -22.45
N GLY A 108 3.98 22.68 -22.28
CA GLY A 108 5.09 22.80 -23.23
C GLY A 108 5.93 24.07 -23.06
N GLN A 109 5.53 24.99 -22.16
CA GLN A 109 6.35 26.16 -21.84
C GLN A 109 7.62 25.74 -21.10
N VAL A 110 8.77 26.29 -21.50
CA VAL A 110 10.04 26.12 -20.78
C VAL A 110 10.19 27.28 -19.80
N ILE A 111 10.39 26.97 -18.51
CA ILE A 111 10.50 27.96 -17.44
C ILE A 111 11.76 27.66 -16.64
N ASN A 112 12.58 28.67 -16.38
CA ASN A 112 13.67 28.60 -15.42
C ASN A 112 13.22 29.25 -14.10
N PRO A 113 13.12 28.49 -12.99
CA PRO A 113 12.75 29.05 -11.70
C PRO A 113 13.69 30.19 -11.23
N LEU A 114 14.95 30.14 -11.63
CA LEU A 114 15.96 31.14 -11.25
C LEU A 114 15.75 32.51 -11.92
N ASP A 115 14.96 32.59 -13.00
CA ASP A 115 14.59 33.87 -13.62
C ASP A 115 13.61 34.66 -12.75
N THR A 116 12.83 33.97 -11.91
CA THR A 116 11.82 34.59 -11.03
C THR A 116 12.35 34.75 -9.60
N VAL A 117 13.04 33.72 -9.10
CA VAL A 117 13.58 33.71 -7.73
C VAL A 117 15.08 33.41 -7.80
N PRO A 118 15.95 34.43 -7.67
CA PRO A 118 17.39 34.20 -7.69
C PRO A 118 17.81 33.38 -6.47
N PHE A 119 18.70 32.40 -6.68
CA PHE A 119 19.26 31.58 -5.61
C PHE A 119 20.56 32.23 -5.09
N THR A 120 20.53 32.82 -3.89
CA THR A 120 21.66 33.60 -3.35
C THR A 120 22.53 32.82 -2.36
N ASP A 121 22.13 31.60 -2.00
CA ASP A 121 22.75 30.85 -0.92
C ASP A 121 23.82 29.89 -1.45
N THR A 122 24.87 29.68 -0.65
CA THR A 122 25.87 28.63 -0.92
C THR A 122 25.58 27.45 0.00
N LEU A 123 25.21 26.31 -0.58
CA LEU A 123 24.95 25.09 0.15
C LEU A 123 26.22 24.21 0.21
N TYR A 124 26.61 23.82 1.42
CA TYR A 124 27.68 22.84 1.65
C TYR A 124 27.07 21.51 2.05
N PHE A 125 27.43 20.44 1.34
CA PHE A 125 27.05 19.07 1.67
C PHE A 125 28.30 18.34 2.14
N ILE A 126 28.26 17.80 3.37
CA ILE A 126 29.36 17.08 4.00
C ILE A 126 28.83 15.70 4.36
N ASP A 127 29.52 14.65 3.94
CA ASP A 127 29.25 13.28 4.34
C ASP A 127 29.86 13.04 5.75
N ALA A 128 29.09 12.42 6.65
CA ALA A 128 29.42 12.31 8.08
C ALA A 128 30.10 10.98 8.45
#